data_AF-A0A950VVN2-F1
#
_entry.id   AF-A0A950VVN2-F1
#
_cell.length_a   1.000
_cell.length_b   1.000
_cell.length_c   1.000
_cell.angle_alpha   90.00
_cell.angle_beta   90.00
_cell.angle_gamma   90.00
#
_symmetry.space_group_name_H-M   'P 1'
#
loop_
_entity.id
_entity.type
_entity.pdbx_description
1 polymer ?
#
loop_
_entity_poly.entity_id
_entity_poly.type
_entity_poly.pdbx_seq_one_letter_code
_entity_poly.pdbx_strand_id
1 'polypeptide(L)'
;MIIALGVMVVTSLLVAATFVALQGDTHLTQSDLSAKRAYYAAEAGLNAYLYQLNQNPDSWQTCSTDLQSKTPVPGSSTGAEYSYQPIYNSGYSASNCSSDPISALVDSSTGTLRMEFIGYAGAQPQITRGIVASFRKDTPLDYLWYTVYEALDPGIAPAYKDCGQFYRTGKRPGQCNIWWVTGDVMNGPMYTQDQYLISGSPVFGRNINDRIESTAPGSICSGGSCGSAVIKGLAVPGAATIAPPSDNSQLYVNAGSYGAVVSGTTTVQLSGTQATVTSCPTATTCSGPTVIDLTSKPIIYVSNTTGCTPYSYTPFGATYPANGSGQYYGCAGDVYVSGNYTTPVTIGAANNIIIAGNLTTTTDSLGNLTGPATLGLVANQFVRVMHGVDSSRGPDEGVCNGAA
;
A
#
# COMPACT_ATOMS: atom_id res chain seq x y z
N MET A 1 -36.47 -47.34 64.99
CA MET A 1 -35.30 -47.84 64.22
C MET A 1 -35.53 -47.78 62.71
N ILE A 2 -36.67 -48.28 62.20
CA ILE A 2 -37.01 -48.24 60.75
C ILE A 2 -37.06 -46.81 60.19
N ILE A 3 -37.62 -45.85 60.94
CA ILE A 3 -37.67 -44.44 60.50
C ILE A 3 -36.24 -43.84 60.37
N ALA A 4 -35.34 -44.15 61.30
CA ALA A 4 -33.97 -43.67 61.25
C ALA A 4 -33.19 -44.26 60.06
N LEU A 5 -33.41 -45.55 59.76
CA LEU A 5 -32.86 -46.20 58.56
C LEU A 5 -33.43 -45.62 57.27
N GLY A 6 -34.74 -45.35 57.22
CA GLY A 6 -35.37 -44.71 56.06
C GLY A 6 -34.85 -43.31 55.80
N VAL A 7 -34.69 -42.49 56.85
CA VAL A 7 -34.09 -41.15 56.75
C VAL A 7 -32.65 -41.24 56.26
N MET A 8 -31.84 -42.15 56.81
CA MET A 8 -30.45 -42.33 56.36
C MET A 8 -30.36 -42.73 54.89
N VAL A 9 -31.20 -43.65 54.41
CA VAL A 9 -31.20 -44.08 52.99
C VAL A 9 -31.57 -42.91 52.06
N VAL A 10 -32.60 -42.14 52.41
CA VAL A 10 -33.02 -40.98 51.61
C VAL A 10 -31.93 -39.90 51.58
N THR A 11 -31.29 -39.61 52.71
CA THR A 11 -30.17 -38.66 52.75
C THR A 11 -28.97 -39.13 51.94
N SER A 12 -28.65 -40.43 51.96
CA SER A 12 -27.55 -41.00 51.15
C SER A 12 -27.81 -40.86 49.65
N LEU A 13 -29.06 -41.11 49.21
CA LEU A 13 -29.46 -40.95 47.81
C LEU A 13 -29.42 -39.48 47.36
N LEU A 14 -29.83 -38.55 48.21
CA LEU A 14 -29.72 -37.12 47.96
C LEU A 14 -28.26 -36.67 47.81
N VAL A 15 -27.37 -37.13 48.70
CA VAL A 15 -25.94 -36.82 48.62
C VAL A 15 -25.33 -37.38 47.33
N ALA A 16 -25.65 -38.63 46.97
CA ALA A 16 -25.19 -39.23 45.71
C ALA A 16 -25.69 -38.46 44.48
N ALA A 17 -26.96 -38.05 44.47
CA ALA A 17 -27.53 -37.23 43.38
C ALA A 17 -26.83 -35.87 43.26
N THR A 18 -26.58 -35.18 44.39
CA THR A 18 -25.83 -33.92 44.39
C THR A 18 -24.40 -34.10 43.93
N PHE A 19 -23.74 -35.20 44.28
CA PHE A 19 -22.37 -35.48 43.86
C PHE A 19 -22.26 -35.69 42.35
N VAL A 20 -23.19 -36.44 41.75
CA VAL A 20 -23.25 -36.64 40.29
C VAL A 20 -23.55 -35.32 39.56
N ALA A 21 -24.47 -34.51 40.09
CA ALA A 21 -24.77 -33.18 39.52
C ALA A 21 -23.55 -32.24 39.57
N LEU A 22 -22.84 -32.19 40.70
CA LEU A 22 -21.62 -31.39 40.86
C LEU A 22 -20.47 -31.86 39.95
N GLN A 23 -20.32 -33.18 39.74
CA GLN A 23 -19.35 -33.69 38.77
C GLN A 23 -19.67 -33.21 37.35
N GLY A 24 -20.94 -33.22 36.94
CA GLY A 24 -21.36 -32.68 35.64
C GLY A 24 -21.00 -31.20 35.48
N ASP A 25 -21.32 -30.37 36.48
CA ASP A 25 -21.06 -28.93 36.45
C ASP A 25 -19.56 -28.60 36.43
N THR A 26 -18.73 -29.36 37.16
CA THR A 26 -17.27 -29.15 37.15
C THR A 26 -16.65 -29.41 35.78
N HIS A 27 -17.07 -30.46 35.07
CA HIS A 27 -16.58 -30.74 33.72
C HIS A 27 -17.03 -29.70 32.70
N LEU A 28 -18.30 -29.27 32.74
CA LEU A 28 -18.81 -28.24 31.85
C LEU A 28 -18.10 -26.90 32.09
N THR A 29 -17.93 -26.50 33.36
CA THR A 29 -17.25 -25.26 33.73
C THR A 29 -15.78 -25.27 33.32
N GLN A 30 -15.07 -26.40 33.53
CA GLN A 30 -13.68 -26.54 33.10
C GLN A 30 -13.52 -26.52 31.58
N SER A 31 -14.46 -27.13 30.86
CA SER A 31 -14.48 -27.12 29.40
C SER A 31 -14.74 -25.72 28.83
N ASP A 32 -15.73 -25.00 29.37
CA ASP A 32 -16.02 -23.61 28.99
C ASP A 32 -14.81 -22.69 29.27
N LEU A 33 -14.22 -22.79 30.47
CA LEU A 33 -13.04 -22.02 30.83
C LEU A 33 -11.85 -22.33 29.93
N SER A 34 -11.61 -23.61 29.61
CA SER A 34 -10.53 -24.02 28.72
C SER A 34 -10.79 -23.59 27.27
N ALA A 35 -12.04 -23.61 26.81
CA ALA A 35 -12.42 -23.09 25.51
C ALA A 35 -12.15 -21.57 25.40
N LYS A 36 -12.50 -20.80 26.43
CA LYS A 36 -12.21 -19.36 26.49
C LYS A 36 -10.71 -19.09 26.50
N ARG A 37 -9.94 -19.86 27.29
CA ARG A 37 -8.47 -19.77 27.32
C ARG A 37 -7.85 -20.10 25.97
N ALA A 38 -8.33 -21.14 25.28
CA ALA A 38 -7.88 -21.49 23.94
C ALA A 38 -8.19 -20.37 22.93
N TYR A 39 -9.34 -19.71 23.03
CA TYR A 39 -9.67 -18.56 22.20
C TYR A 39 -8.71 -17.38 22.42
N TYR A 40 -8.45 -16.99 23.68
CA TYR A 40 -7.49 -15.93 23.99
C TYR A 40 -6.04 -16.30 23.61
N ALA A 41 -5.69 -17.58 23.64
CA ALA A 41 -4.39 -18.03 23.15
C ALA A 41 -4.28 -17.86 21.63
N ALA A 42 -5.33 -18.16 20.86
CA ALA A 42 -5.35 -17.88 19.42
C ALA A 42 -5.21 -16.37 19.13
N GLU A 43 -5.88 -15.52 19.92
CA GLU A 43 -5.75 -14.06 19.83
C GLU A 43 -4.32 -13.58 20.17
N ALA A 44 -3.66 -14.20 21.14
CA ALA A 44 -2.24 -13.92 21.43
C ALA A 44 -1.34 -14.27 20.23
N GLY A 45 -1.61 -15.38 19.54
CA GLY A 45 -0.91 -15.75 18.31
C GLY A 45 -1.12 -14.73 17.18
N LEU A 46 -2.35 -14.23 17.02
CA LEU A 46 -2.66 -13.16 16.07
C LEU A 46 -1.87 -11.88 16.36
N ASN A 47 -1.83 -11.46 17.62
CA ASN A 47 -1.08 -10.27 18.03
C ASN A 47 0.43 -10.45 17.89
N ALA A 48 0.96 -11.65 18.19
CA ALA A 48 2.36 -11.99 17.98
C ALA A 48 2.75 -11.91 16.50
N TYR A 49 1.90 -12.43 15.60
CA TYR A 49 2.14 -12.34 14.16
C TYR A 49 2.02 -10.90 13.63
N LEU A 50 1.04 -10.13 14.11
CA LEU A 50 0.92 -8.71 13.78
C LEU A 50 2.16 -7.92 14.22
N TYR A 51 2.71 -8.23 15.40
CA TYR A 51 3.96 -7.64 15.86
C TYR A 51 5.14 -8.01 14.94
N GLN A 52 5.25 -9.27 14.51
CA GLN A 52 6.28 -9.70 13.55
C GLN A 52 6.17 -8.95 12.21
N LEU A 53 4.96 -8.77 11.69
CA LEU A 53 4.72 -7.99 10.47
C LEU A 53 5.11 -6.51 10.65
N ASN A 54 4.84 -5.93 11.82
CA ASN A 54 5.23 -4.55 12.12
C ASN A 54 6.76 -4.38 12.25
N GLN A 55 7.47 -5.40 12.71
CA GLN A 55 8.94 -5.39 12.78
C GLN A 55 9.60 -5.66 11.43
N ASN A 56 9.06 -6.61 10.67
CA ASN A 56 9.51 -6.95 9.33
C ASN A 56 8.30 -7.16 8.40
N PRO A 57 7.94 -6.14 7.60
CA PRO A 57 6.81 -6.20 6.67
C PRO A 57 6.92 -7.29 5.60
N ASP A 58 8.12 -7.81 5.34
CA ASP A 58 8.36 -8.86 4.34
C ASP A 58 8.42 -10.27 4.95
N SER A 59 8.20 -10.40 6.27
CA SER A 59 8.26 -11.68 6.98
C SER A 59 7.26 -12.71 6.44
N TRP A 60 6.12 -12.29 5.88
CA TRP A 60 5.15 -13.17 5.24
C TRP A 60 5.72 -13.92 4.03
N GLN A 61 6.71 -13.36 3.33
CA GLN A 61 7.32 -13.99 2.14
C GLN A 61 8.09 -15.27 2.50
N THR A 62 8.45 -15.44 3.78
CA THR A 62 9.14 -16.65 4.26
C THR A 62 8.24 -17.87 4.31
N CYS A 63 6.91 -17.69 4.20
CA CYS A 63 5.92 -18.77 4.30
C CYS A 63 6.06 -19.60 5.59
N SER A 64 6.56 -18.98 6.66
CA SER A 64 6.83 -19.66 7.92
C SER A 64 5.55 -20.14 8.61
N THR A 65 5.65 -21.28 9.29
CA THR A 65 4.54 -21.88 10.05
C THR A 65 5.02 -22.25 11.44
N ASP A 66 4.15 -22.12 12.43
CA ASP A 66 4.42 -22.51 13.83
C ASP A 66 3.59 -23.72 14.28
N LEU A 67 2.93 -24.42 13.36
CA LEU A 67 2.02 -25.54 13.69
C LEU A 67 2.68 -26.66 14.53
N GLN A 68 3.98 -26.91 14.33
CA GLN A 68 4.69 -27.96 15.05
C GLN A 68 5.30 -27.47 16.38
N SER A 69 5.45 -26.17 16.57
CA SER A 69 6.04 -25.60 17.78
C SER A 69 4.98 -24.78 18.50
N LYS A 70 4.19 -25.43 19.35
CA LYS A 70 3.22 -24.73 20.20
C LYS A 70 3.97 -23.71 21.05
N THR A 71 3.70 -22.44 20.80
CA THR A 71 4.36 -21.34 21.49
C THR A 71 3.57 -20.98 22.75
N PRO A 72 4.19 -20.98 23.95
CA PRO A 72 3.50 -20.58 25.18
C PRO A 72 3.05 -19.12 25.12
N VAL A 73 1.82 -18.84 25.57
CA VAL A 73 1.35 -17.46 25.73
C VAL A 73 2.18 -16.77 26.81
N PRO A 74 2.85 -15.63 26.52
CA PRO A 74 3.67 -14.93 27.50
C PRO A 74 2.89 -14.58 28.77
N GLY A 75 3.44 -14.93 29.93
CA GLY A 75 2.81 -14.66 31.23
C GLY A 75 1.64 -15.60 31.59
N SER A 76 1.35 -16.62 30.80
CA SER A 76 0.31 -17.60 31.14
C SER A 76 0.74 -18.50 32.30
N SER A 77 -0.06 -18.51 33.37
CA SER A 77 0.06 -19.47 34.48
C SER A 77 -0.72 -20.76 34.24
N THR A 78 -1.48 -20.84 33.12
CA THR A 78 -2.41 -21.94 32.83
C THR A 78 -1.88 -22.89 31.76
N GLY A 79 -0.67 -22.68 31.25
CA GLY A 79 -0.07 -23.48 30.17
C GLY A 79 -0.81 -23.34 28.85
N ALA A 80 -1.39 -22.16 28.58
CA ALA A 80 -2.04 -21.90 27.29
C ALA A 80 -0.97 -21.66 26.21
N GLU A 81 -1.19 -22.21 25.03
CA GLU A 81 -0.24 -22.16 23.91
C GLU A 81 -0.96 -21.75 22.63
N TYR A 82 -0.23 -21.27 21.64
CA TYR A 82 -0.75 -20.97 20.31
C TYR A 82 0.16 -21.49 19.20
N SER A 83 -0.39 -21.58 18.00
CA SER A 83 0.34 -21.80 16.75
C SER A 83 -0.34 -21.02 15.63
N TYR A 84 0.36 -20.83 14.51
CA TYR A 84 -0.20 -20.17 13.34
C TYR A 84 0.33 -20.77 12.04
N GLN A 85 -0.47 -20.61 10.98
CA GLN A 85 -0.08 -20.94 9.62
C GLN A 85 -0.77 -20.04 8.60
N PRO A 86 -0.15 -19.80 7.44
CA PRO A 86 -0.83 -19.20 6.31
C PRO A 86 -1.88 -20.15 5.72
N ILE A 87 -2.94 -19.55 5.19
CA ILE A 87 -3.93 -20.23 4.36
C ILE A 87 -3.52 -20.02 2.90
N TYR A 88 -3.00 -21.08 2.29
CA TYR A 88 -2.50 -21.04 0.91
C TYR A 88 -3.64 -20.92 -0.11
N ASN A 89 -3.34 -20.24 -1.22
CA ASN A 89 -4.17 -20.23 -2.41
C ASN A 89 -4.14 -21.60 -3.11
N SER A 90 -5.12 -21.83 -3.99
CA SER A 90 -5.24 -23.09 -4.74
C SER A 90 -3.95 -23.39 -5.54
N GLY A 91 -3.44 -24.62 -5.43
CA GLY A 91 -2.20 -25.05 -6.08
C GLY A 91 -0.92 -24.81 -5.25
N TYR A 92 -1.03 -24.14 -4.10
CA TYR A 92 0.11 -23.86 -3.22
C TYR A 92 -0.02 -24.56 -1.86
N SER A 93 1.13 -24.71 -1.21
CA SER A 93 1.31 -25.35 0.10
C SER A 93 2.63 -24.88 0.72
N ALA A 94 2.95 -25.35 1.92
CA ALA A 94 4.21 -25.04 2.59
C ALA A 94 5.46 -25.41 1.77
N SER A 95 5.40 -26.43 0.92
CA SER A 95 6.58 -26.92 0.18
C SER A 95 6.93 -26.10 -1.06
N ASN A 96 5.98 -25.34 -1.63
CA ASN A 96 6.16 -24.58 -2.86
C ASN A 96 5.80 -23.09 -2.72
N CYS A 97 5.53 -22.62 -1.50
CA CYS A 97 5.23 -21.22 -1.27
C CYS A 97 6.45 -20.32 -1.48
N SER A 98 7.65 -20.72 -1.03
CA SER A 98 8.85 -19.89 -1.11
C SER A 98 9.34 -19.58 -2.53
N SER A 99 8.93 -20.35 -3.53
CA SER A 99 9.23 -20.06 -4.95
C SER A 99 8.38 -18.94 -5.53
N ASP A 100 7.17 -18.73 -5.00
CA ASP A 100 6.25 -17.70 -5.46
C ASP A 100 5.28 -17.31 -4.31
N PRO A 101 5.79 -16.58 -3.31
CA PRO A 101 5.01 -16.27 -2.11
C PRO A 101 3.80 -15.37 -2.40
N ILE A 102 3.87 -14.55 -3.44
CA ILE A 102 2.78 -13.66 -3.85
C ILE A 102 1.58 -14.49 -4.29
N SER A 103 1.76 -15.35 -5.31
CA SER A 103 0.67 -16.20 -5.79
C SER A 103 0.20 -17.20 -4.74
N ALA A 104 1.12 -17.67 -3.88
CA ALA A 104 0.81 -18.62 -2.83
C ALA A 104 -0.07 -18.06 -1.71
N LEU A 105 0.11 -16.78 -1.34
CA LEU A 105 -0.44 -16.24 -0.09
C LEU A 105 -1.35 -15.03 -0.27
N VAL A 106 -1.16 -14.23 -1.31
CA VAL A 106 -1.91 -12.99 -1.53
C VAL A 106 -3.12 -13.30 -2.41
N ASP A 107 -4.31 -12.98 -1.91
CA ASP A 107 -5.53 -13.04 -2.73
C ASP A 107 -5.49 -11.89 -3.75
N SER A 108 -5.49 -12.23 -5.04
CA SER A 108 -5.38 -11.25 -6.13
C SER A 108 -6.59 -10.32 -6.28
N SER A 109 -7.74 -10.70 -5.71
CA SER A 109 -8.97 -9.90 -5.75
C SER A 109 -9.06 -8.90 -4.59
N THR A 110 -8.54 -9.27 -3.41
CA THR A 110 -8.65 -8.44 -2.20
C THR A 110 -7.33 -7.79 -1.76
N GLY A 111 -6.20 -8.29 -2.26
CA GLY A 111 -4.86 -7.89 -1.83
C GLY A 111 -4.55 -8.29 -0.39
N THR A 112 -5.21 -9.34 0.13
CA THR A 112 -5.08 -9.75 1.53
C THR A 112 -4.34 -11.07 1.67
N LEU A 113 -3.59 -11.18 2.78
CA LEU A 113 -2.98 -12.41 3.27
C LEU A 113 -3.91 -13.04 4.31
N ARG A 114 -4.16 -14.35 4.24
CA ARG A 114 -4.98 -15.05 5.22
C ARG A 114 -4.12 -15.94 6.11
N MET A 115 -4.35 -15.87 7.42
CA MET A 115 -3.67 -16.69 8.41
C MET A 115 -4.68 -17.37 9.32
N GLU A 116 -4.40 -18.61 9.69
CA GLU A 116 -5.08 -19.34 10.74
C GLU A 116 -4.24 -19.35 12.02
N PHE A 117 -4.87 -19.01 13.14
CA PHE A 117 -4.29 -19.03 14.47
C PHE A 117 -5.03 -20.05 15.32
N ILE A 118 -4.32 -21.02 15.89
CA ILE A 118 -4.91 -22.05 16.74
C ILE A 118 -4.38 -21.86 18.15
N GLY A 119 -5.29 -21.69 19.10
CA GLY A 119 -4.96 -21.66 20.52
C GLY A 119 -5.34 -22.96 21.21
N TYR A 120 -4.57 -23.31 22.24
CA TYR A 120 -4.65 -24.57 22.94
C TYR A 120 -4.69 -24.35 24.46
N ALA A 121 -5.64 -24.96 25.16
CA ALA A 121 -5.74 -24.87 26.61
C ALA A 121 -6.46 -26.07 27.26
N GLY A 122 -6.22 -26.26 28.56
CA GLY A 122 -6.83 -27.34 29.35
C GLY A 122 -5.98 -28.62 29.39
N ALA A 123 -6.36 -29.54 30.28
CA ALA A 123 -5.74 -30.86 30.39
C ALA A 123 -6.40 -31.86 29.43
N GLN A 124 -5.64 -32.88 29.01
CA GLN A 124 -5.98 -33.89 27.99
C GLN A 124 -7.45 -34.38 28.03
N PRO A 125 -8.19 -34.35 26.89
CA PRO A 125 -7.79 -33.79 25.60
C PRO A 125 -7.75 -32.25 25.66
N GLN A 126 -6.66 -31.68 25.13
CA GLN A 126 -6.49 -30.23 25.05
C GLN A 126 -7.61 -29.63 24.18
N ILE A 127 -8.29 -28.59 24.67
CA ILE A 127 -9.32 -27.89 23.90
C ILE A 127 -8.63 -26.91 22.96
N THR A 128 -9.06 -26.89 21.70
CA THR A 128 -8.55 -25.99 20.67
C THR A 128 -9.61 -25.01 20.19
N ARG A 129 -9.17 -23.81 19.82
CA ARG A 129 -9.99 -22.80 19.13
C ARG A 129 -9.16 -22.14 18.04
N GLY A 130 -9.79 -21.89 16.90
CA GLY A 130 -9.17 -21.27 15.73
C GLY A 130 -9.71 -19.87 15.47
N ILE A 131 -8.85 -18.96 15.04
CA ILE A 131 -9.19 -17.65 14.48
C ILE A 131 -8.59 -17.60 13.08
N VAL A 132 -9.40 -17.24 12.07
CA VAL A 132 -8.90 -16.90 10.74
C VAL A 132 -8.92 -15.40 10.60
N ALA A 133 -7.78 -14.80 10.27
CA ALA A 133 -7.66 -13.37 10.06
C ALA A 133 -7.11 -13.06 8.68
N SER A 134 -7.56 -11.94 8.11
CA SER A 134 -7.05 -11.39 6.86
C SER A 134 -6.25 -10.13 7.17
N PHE A 135 -5.04 -10.06 6.64
CA PHE A 135 -4.12 -8.93 6.79
C PHE A 135 -3.99 -8.22 5.45
N ARG A 136 -4.07 -6.90 5.49
CA ARG A 136 -3.73 -6.00 4.39
C ARG A 136 -3.00 -4.82 5.00
N LYS A 137 -1.93 -4.39 4.32
CA LYS A 137 -1.20 -3.18 4.70
C LYS A 137 -1.95 -1.97 4.16
N ASP A 138 -2.28 -1.01 5.02
CA ASP A 138 -2.71 0.31 4.60
C ASP A 138 -1.57 0.97 3.80
N THR A 139 -1.88 1.42 2.59
CA THR A 139 -0.87 1.86 1.63
C THR A 139 -1.29 3.17 0.96
N PRO A 140 -0.34 4.01 0.52
CA PRO A 140 -0.67 5.18 -0.29
C PRO A 140 -1.54 4.87 -1.51
N LEU A 141 -1.49 3.63 -2.02
CA LEU A 141 -2.30 3.17 -3.16
C LEU A 141 -3.80 3.03 -2.84
N ASP A 142 -4.20 3.12 -1.58
CA ASP A 142 -5.62 3.11 -1.18
C ASP A 142 -6.30 4.46 -1.44
N TYR A 143 -5.52 5.49 -1.75
CA TYR A 143 -6.00 6.86 -1.90
C TYR A 143 -5.73 7.41 -3.30
N LEU A 144 -6.68 8.17 -3.83
CA LEU A 144 -6.52 8.91 -5.07
C LEU A 144 -5.61 10.13 -4.88
N TRP A 145 -5.61 10.68 -3.67
CA TRP A 145 -4.71 11.74 -3.24
C TRP A 145 -4.06 11.37 -1.93
N TYR A 146 -2.74 11.36 -1.93
CA TYR A 146 -1.93 11.04 -0.78
C TYR A 146 -0.82 12.07 -0.65
N THR A 147 -0.68 12.65 0.53
CA THR A 147 0.44 13.54 0.84
C THR A 147 1.00 13.27 2.24
N VAL A 148 2.32 13.41 2.39
CA VAL A 148 2.94 13.55 3.72
C VAL A 148 2.77 14.99 4.17
N TYR A 149 3.22 15.93 3.35
CA TYR A 149 2.99 17.35 3.52
C TYR A 149 2.02 17.83 2.46
N GLU A 150 0.97 18.56 2.85
CA GLU A 150 0.06 19.21 1.89
C GLU A 150 0.73 20.46 1.28
N ALA A 151 1.87 20.26 0.63
CA ALA A 151 2.79 21.28 0.16
C ALA A 151 3.52 20.88 -1.12
N LEU A 152 4.09 21.88 -1.79
CA LEU A 152 5.07 21.69 -2.85
C LEU A 152 6.31 20.96 -2.32
N ASP A 153 6.90 20.13 -3.17
CA ASP A 153 8.11 19.37 -2.85
C ASP A 153 9.32 20.31 -2.62
N PRO A 154 10.07 20.14 -1.51
CA PRO A 154 11.18 21.04 -1.18
C PRO A 154 12.38 20.92 -2.13
N GLY A 155 12.48 19.84 -2.90
CA GLY A 155 13.50 19.60 -3.92
C GLY A 155 13.28 20.32 -5.24
N ILE A 156 12.12 20.97 -5.45
CA ILE A 156 11.76 21.65 -6.71
C ILE A 156 12.69 22.83 -7.06
N ALA A 157 13.01 23.67 -6.07
CA ALA A 157 13.94 24.79 -6.22
C ALA A 157 14.39 25.32 -4.84
N PRO A 158 15.52 26.05 -4.75
CA PRO A 158 16.01 26.60 -3.48
C PRO A 158 14.99 27.46 -2.70
N ALA A 159 14.05 28.10 -3.38
CA ALA A 159 12.97 28.89 -2.78
C ALA A 159 11.93 28.06 -1.99
N TYR A 160 11.90 26.73 -2.21
CA TYR A 160 10.95 25.79 -1.60
C TYR A 160 11.60 24.86 -0.57
N LYS A 161 12.89 25.01 -0.27
CA LYS A 161 13.62 24.12 0.67
C LYS A 161 12.94 23.96 2.03
N ASP A 162 12.17 24.98 2.45
CA ASP A 162 11.46 25.02 3.73
C ASP A 162 10.00 24.51 3.62
N CYS A 163 9.61 23.85 2.52
CA CYS A 163 8.24 23.32 2.33
C CYS A 163 8.00 21.95 2.96
N GLY A 164 9.06 21.18 3.26
CA GLY A 164 9.00 19.86 3.89
C GLY A 164 8.68 19.88 5.38
N GLN A 165 7.64 20.61 5.77
CA GLN A 165 7.19 20.74 7.15
C GLN A 165 5.65 20.72 7.24
N PHE A 166 5.13 20.19 8.34
CA PHE A 166 3.69 20.17 8.58
C PHE A 166 3.18 21.58 8.86
N TYR A 167 2.10 21.96 8.19
CA TYR A 167 1.45 23.25 8.43
C TYR A 167 0.95 23.37 9.88
N ARG A 168 0.51 22.26 10.47
CA ARG A 168 0.00 22.23 11.84
C ARG A 168 1.06 22.46 12.93
N THR A 169 2.35 22.23 12.65
CA THR A 169 3.43 22.37 13.65
C THR A 169 4.14 23.73 13.61
N GLY A 170 3.82 24.60 12.65
CA GLY A 170 4.43 25.92 12.52
C GLY A 170 3.98 26.67 11.26
N LYS A 171 4.39 27.93 11.11
CA LYS A 171 4.02 28.74 9.94
C LYS A 171 4.88 28.35 8.73
N ARG A 172 4.42 27.35 7.97
CA ARG A 172 4.99 27.03 6.64
C ARG A 172 4.91 28.26 5.72
N PRO A 173 5.94 28.56 4.91
CA PRO A 173 5.89 29.68 3.97
C PRO A 173 4.69 29.60 3.02
N GLY A 174 4.06 30.73 2.73
CA GLY A 174 2.81 30.78 1.96
C GLY A 174 2.93 30.17 0.57
N GLN A 175 4.10 30.33 -0.08
CA GLN A 175 4.39 29.78 -1.40
C GLN A 175 4.44 28.25 -1.45
N CYS A 176 4.55 27.58 -0.31
CA CYS A 176 4.58 26.12 -0.24
C CYS A 176 3.19 25.48 -0.27
N ASN A 177 2.15 26.24 0.07
CA ASN A 177 0.84 25.67 0.38
C ASN A 177 0.11 25.21 -0.88
N ILE A 178 -0.35 23.97 -0.87
CA ILE A 178 -1.34 23.47 -1.83
C ILE A 178 -2.72 23.82 -1.28
N TRP A 179 -3.49 24.61 -2.02
CA TRP A 179 -4.83 25.04 -1.63
C TRP A 179 -5.89 24.37 -2.49
N TRP A 180 -6.88 23.76 -1.83
CA TRP A 180 -8.10 23.31 -2.45
C TRP A 180 -9.06 24.49 -2.59
N VAL A 181 -9.48 24.78 -3.82
CA VAL A 181 -10.30 25.96 -4.16
C VAL A 181 -11.66 25.56 -4.71
N THR A 182 -12.54 26.56 -4.88
CA THR A 182 -13.83 26.34 -5.54
C THR A 182 -13.60 25.85 -6.97
N GLY A 183 -14.23 24.73 -7.33
CA GLY A 183 -14.09 24.08 -8.63
C GLY A 183 -13.29 22.78 -8.56
N ASP A 184 -12.47 22.59 -7.53
CA ASP A 184 -11.76 21.33 -7.35
C ASP A 184 -12.72 20.21 -6.96
N VAL A 185 -12.56 19.06 -7.62
CA VAL A 185 -13.36 17.87 -7.37
C VAL A 185 -12.45 16.67 -7.28
N MET A 186 -12.51 15.98 -6.14
CA MET A 186 -11.80 14.71 -5.94
C MET A 186 -12.80 13.59 -5.70
N ASN A 187 -12.98 12.73 -6.71
CA ASN A 187 -13.94 11.64 -6.69
C ASN A 187 -13.31 10.32 -6.20
N GLY A 188 -12.75 10.34 -4.99
CA GLY A 188 -12.18 9.13 -4.39
C GLY A 188 -11.67 9.37 -2.95
N PRO A 189 -11.11 8.34 -2.31
CA PRO A 189 -10.48 8.46 -1.01
C PRO A 189 -9.27 9.40 -1.06
N MET A 190 -9.06 10.15 0.02
CA MET A 190 -7.97 11.11 0.16
C MET A 190 -7.29 10.95 1.50
N TYR A 191 -6.00 11.21 1.55
CA TYR A 191 -5.19 11.13 2.76
C TYR A 191 -4.13 12.22 2.81
N THR A 192 -3.93 12.82 3.97
CA THR A 192 -2.76 13.66 4.26
C THR A 192 -2.21 13.41 5.67
N GLN A 193 -0.88 13.32 5.81
CA GLN A 193 -0.25 13.40 7.13
C GLN A 193 -0.21 14.82 7.71
N ASP A 194 -0.65 15.81 6.93
CA ASP A 194 -0.82 17.19 7.36
C ASP A 194 -2.31 17.47 7.62
N GLN A 195 -2.75 18.70 7.36
CA GLN A 195 -4.14 19.09 7.25
C GLN A 195 -4.44 19.61 5.85
N TYR A 196 -5.68 19.47 5.41
CA TYR A 196 -6.11 20.09 4.16
C TYR A 196 -6.18 21.60 4.32
N LEU A 197 -5.67 22.33 3.33
CA LEU A 197 -5.79 23.78 3.23
C LEU A 197 -6.86 24.11 2.20
N ILE A 198 -8.01 24.60 2.67
CA ILE A 198 -9.21 24.79 1.87
C ILE A 198 -9.53 26.27 1.81
N SER A 199 -9.53 26.83 0.61
CA SER A 199 -9.90 28.21 0.28
C SER A 199 -11.00 28.21 -0.78
N GLY A 200 -12.23 27.90 -0.37
CA GLY A 200 -13.39 27.87 -1.26
C GLY A 200 -14.32 26.73 -0.91
N SER A 201 -14.98 26.18 -1.93
CA SER A 201 -15.93 25.07 -1.81
C SER A 201 -15.57 23.90 -2.74
N PRO A 202 -14.43 23.22 -2.53
CA PRO A 202 -14.09 22.01 -3.26
C PRO A 202 -15.05 20.86 -2.89
N VAL A 203 -15.09 19.81 -3.71
CA VAL A 203 -15.90 18.61 -3.47
C VAL A 203 -15.01 17.40 -3.22
N PHE A 204 -15.16 16.75 -2.07
CA PHE A 204 -14.36 15.58 -1.68
C PHE A 204 -15.20 14.31 -1.54
N GLY A 205 -14.76 13.26 -2.23
CA GLY A 205 -15.40 11.94 -2.26
C GLY A 205 -16.59 11.85 -3.20
N ARG A 206 -16.98 10.62 -3.51
CA ARG A 206 -18.19 10.27 -4.26
C ARG A 206 -19.37 10.03 -3.32
N ASN A 207 -19.11 9.35 -2.21
CA ASN A 207 -20.06 8.98 -1.16
C ASN A 207 -19.31 8.59 0.12
N ILE A 208 -20.05 8.21 1.17
CA ILE A 208 -19.52 7.92 2.51
C ILE A 208 -18.43 6.82 2.57
N ASN A 209 -18.31 5.98 1.53
CA ASN A 209 -17.26 4.95 1.48
C ASN A 209 -15.87 5.52 1.13
N ASP A 210 -15.80 6.74 0.58
CA ASP A 210 -14.53 7.41 0.35
C ASP A 210 -14.07 8.07 1.65
N ARG A 211 -13.01 7.54 2.26
CA ARG A 211 -12.40 8.13 3.46
C ARG A 211 -11.60 9.37 3.08
N ILE A 212 -11.85 10.48 3.77
CA ILE A 212 -11.16 11.76 3.63
C ILE A 212 -10.36 11.98 4.92
N GLU A 213 -9.10 11.58 4.90
CA GLU A 213 -8.31 11.33 6.10
C GLU A 213 -7.23 12.38 6.31
N SER A 214 -7.07 12.79 7.56
CA SER A 214 -5.98 13.66 7.97
C SER A 214 -5.47 13.24 9.33
N THR A 215 -4.16 13.27 9.52
CA THR A 215 -3.60 13.02 10.86
C THR A 215 -3.76 14.22 11.80
N ALA A 216 -4.32 15.34 11.34
CA ALA A 216 -4.63 16.50 12.16
C ALA A 216 -5.68 16.15 13.23
N PRO A 217 -5.47 16.54 14.51
CA PRO A 217 -6.40 16.19 15.57
C PRO A 217 -7.69 17.01 15.46
N GLY A 218 -8.83 16.36 15.72
CA GLY A 218 -10.15 17.00 15.86
C GLY A 218 -10.85 17.38 14.56
N SER A 219 -10.13 17.85 13.55
CA SER A 219 -10.68 18.19 12.23
C SER A 219 -9.66 17.98 11.12
N ILE A 220 -10.13 17.66 9.90
CA ILE A 220 -9.28 17.43 8.73
C ILE A 220 -8.67 18.73 8.17
N CYS A 221 -9.23 19.88 8.57
CA CYS A 221 -8.72 21.23 8.32
C CYS A 221 -8.90 22.10 9.57
N SER A 222 -8.12 23.17 9.71
CA SER A 222 -8.21 24.05 10.88
C SER A 222 -8.12 25.54 10.51
N GLY A 223 -8.73 26.38 11.36
CA GLY A 223 -8.66 27.84 11.26
C GLY A 223 -9.29 28.40 9.98
N GLY A 224 -8.72 29.50 9.48
CA GLY A 224 -9.15 30.14 8.22
C GLY A 224 -8.86 29.31 6.97
N SER A 225 -8.19 28.17 7.11
CA SER A 225 -7.86 27.24 6.02
C SER A 225 -8.88 26.11 5.89
N CYS A 226 -10.09 26.32 6.37
CA CYS A 226 -11.17 25.35 6.41
C CYS A 226 -12.43 25.99 5.80
N GLY A 227 -12.33 26.31 4.51
CA GLY A 227 -13.44 26.86 3.72
C GLY A 227 -14.67 25.94 3.66
N SER A 228 -15.65 26.28 2.83
CA SER A 228 -16.93 25.57 2.72
C SER A 228 -16.86 24.34 1.81
N ALA A 229 -15.91 23.42 2.06
CA ALA A 229 -15.80 22.17 1.31
C ALA A 229 -17.07 21.31 1.43
N VAL A 230 -17.47 20.71 0.30
CA VAL A 230 -18.55 19.74 0.23
C VAL A 230 -17.95 18.34 0.39
N ILE A 231 -17.96 17.83 1.62
CA ILE A 231 -17.46 16.50 1.94
C ILE A 231 -18.59 15.48 1.72
N LYS A 232 -18.53 14.75 0.62
CA LYS A 232 -19.42 13.61 0.33
C LYS A 232 -18.90 12.31 0.96
N GLY A 233 -17.59 12.24 1.18
CA GLY A 233 -16.90 11.16 1.87
C GLY A 233 -17.08 11.14 3.39
N LEU A 234 -16.43 10.17 4.04
CA LEU A 234 -16.30 10.13 5.49
C LEU A 234 -15.06 10.92 5.92
N ALA A 235 -15.23 12.05 6.60
CA ALA A 235 -14.12 12.78 7.19
C ALA A 235 -13.54 12.03 8.40
N VAL A 236 -12.24 11.75 8.38
CA VAL A 236 -11.52 11.03 9.44
C VAL A 236 -10.33 11.88 9.92
N PRO A 237 -10.54 12.79 10.89
CA PRO A 237 -9.45 13.46 11.58
C PRO A 237 -8.73 12.52 12.55
N GLY A 238 -7.46 12.78 12.85
CA GLY A 238 -6.64 11.94 13.70
C GLY A 238 -6.36 10.55 13.12
N ALA A 239 -6.35 10.43 11.79
CA ALA A 239 -6.03 9.18 11.10
C ALA A 239 -4.61 8.69 11.46
N ALA A 240 -4.39 7.38 11.37
CA ALA A 240 -3.09 6.77 11.59
C ALA A 240 -2.08 7.23 10.51
N THR A 241 -0.79 7.27 10.86
CA THR A 241 0.27 7.59 9.90
C THR A 241 0.47 6.43 8.93
N ILE A 242 0.34 6.71 7.64
CA ILE A 242 0.63 5.79 6.54
C ILE A 242 1.90 6.30 5.89
N ALA A 243 3.02 5.60 6.04
CA ALA A 243 4.29 6.01 5.47
C ALA A 243 4.45 5.50 4.02
N PRO A 244 4.99 6.30 3.10
CA PRO A 244 5.39 5.80 1.80
C PRO A 244 6.67 4.95 1.95
N PRO A 245 7.00 4.10 0.96
CA PRO A 245 8.34 3.52 0.85
C PRO A 245 9.42 4.62 0.86
N SER A 246 10.59 4.33 1.42
CA SER A 246 11.71 5.29 1.48
C SER A 246 12.27 5.64 0.10
N ASP A 247 12.26 4.66 -0.81
CA ASP A 247 12.66 4.78 -2.20
C ASP A 247 11.99 3.66 -3.01
N ASN A 248 12.31 3.56 -4.30
CA ASN A 248 11.83 2.50 -5.18
C ASN A 248 12.84 1.36 -5.42
N SER A 249 13.84 1.18 -4.55
CA SER A 249 14.88 0.14 -4.71
C SER A 249 14.30 -1.27 -4.74
N GLN A 250 13.20 -1.53 -4.03
CA GLN A 250 12.52 -2.81 -4.10
C GLN A 250 11.92 -3.07 -5.50
N LEU A 251 11.51 -2.03 -6.24
CA LEU A 251 11.08 -2.20 -7.63
C LEU A 251 12.23 -2.60 -8.54
N TYR A 252 13.46 -2.15 -8.28
CA TYR A 252 14.65 -2.61 -9.00
C TYR A 252 14.88 -4.11 -8.79
N VAL A 253 14.82 -4.57 -7.53
CA VAL A 253 14.96 -6.00 -7.19
C VAL A 253 13.85 -6.82 -7.86
N ASN A 254 12.59 -6.38 -7.71
CA ASN A 254 11.45 -7.07 -8.30
C ASN A 254 11.50 -7.09 -9.83
N ALA A 255 11.96 -6.02 -10.48
CA ALA A 255 12.16 -5.99 -11.93
C ALA A 255 13.24 -6.97 -12.41
N GLY A 256 14.25 -7.25 -11.58
CA GLY A 256 15.25 -8.27 -11.86
C GLY A 256 14.67 -9.69 -11.94
N SER A 257 13.69 -10.00 -11.10
CA SER A 257 13.05 -11.33 -11.02
C SER A 257 11.80 -11.48 -11.89
N TYR A 258 10.98 -10.43 -11.98
CA TYR A 258 9.62 -10.47 -12.54
C TYR A 258 9.42 -9.44 -13.65
N GLY A 259 10.50 -8.88 -14.20
CA GLY A 259 10.41 -7.73 -15.09
C GLY A 259 11.60 -7.58 -16.03
N ALA A 260 11.92 -6.32 -16.31
CA ALA A 260 13.09 -5.91 -17.06
C ALA A 260 13.79 -4.74 -16.37
N VAL A 261 15.11 -4.83 -16.30
CA VAL A 261 15.98 -3.75 -15.84
C VAL A 261 16.74 -3.18 -17.01
N VAL A 262 16.69 -1.87 -17.18
CA VAL A 262 17.42 -1.11 -18.20
C VAL A 262 18.19 0.00 -17.49
N SER A 263 19.29 0.48 -18.07
CA SER A 263 20.10 1.56 -17.47
C SER A 263 20.29 2.73 -18.42
N GLY A 264 20.41 3.94 -17.88
CA GLY A 264 20.47 5.18 -18.63
C GLY A 264 19.11 5.69 -19.09
N THR A 265 19.10 6.86 -19.71
CA THR A 265 17.86 7.52 -20.14
C THR A 265 17.14 6.65 -21.16
N THR A 266 15.89 6.35 -20.90
CA THR A 266 15.15 5.30 -21.61
C THR A 266 13.81 5.81 -22.10
N THR A 267 13.49 5.56 -23.37
CA THR A 267 12.15 5.74 -23.95
C THR A 267 11.38 4.43 -23.86
N VAL A 268 10.18 4.47 -23.29
CA VAL A 268 9.25 3.35 -23.18
C VAL A 268 7.97 3.69 -23.94
N GLN A 269 7.72 3.00 -25.05
CA GLN A 269 6.50 3.14 -25.83
C GLN A 269 5.58 1.94 -25.60
N LEU A 270 4.46 2.18 -24.93
CA LEU A 270 3.45 1.17 -24.61
C LEU A 270 2.56 0.90 -25.84
N SER A 271 2.29 -0.38 -26.11
CA SER A 271 1.42 -0.84 -27.19
C SER A 271 0.62 -2.07 -26.76
N GLY A 272 -0.49 -1.83 -26.07
CA GLY A 272 -1.41 -2.85 -25.59
C GLY A 272 -0.77 -3.70 -24.50
N THR A 273 -0.40 -4.94 -24.84
CA THR A 273 0.24 -5.90 -23.92
C THR A 273 1.77 -5.90 -24.04
N GLN A 274 2.36 -5.00 -24.82
CA GLN A 274 3.80 -4.93 -25.07
C GLN A 274 4.34 -3.52 -24.81
N ALA A 275 5.64 -3.43 -24.53
CA ALA A 275 6.38 -2.19 -24.45
C ALA A 275 7.63 -2.25 -25.34
N THR A 276 7.81 -1.26 -26.20
CA THR A 276 9.04 -1.05 -26.96
C THR A 276 9.96 -0.13 -26.17
N VAL A 277 11.15 -0.62 -25.85
CA VAL A 277 12.10 0.06 -24.96
C VAL A 277 13.40 0.37 -25.71
N THR A 278 13.81 1.64 -25.68
CA THR A 278 15.08 2.11 -26.24
C THR A 278 15.81 2.89 -25.16
N SER A 279 17.04 2.50 -24.83
CA SER A 279 17.87 3.22 -23.86
C SER A 279 19.05 3.90 -24.54
N CYS A 280 19.30 5.16 -24.21
CA CYS A 280 20.41 5.96 -24.69
C CYS A 280 21.17 6.62 -23.52
N PRO A 281 22.16 5.95 -22.94
CA PRO A 281 23.04 6.55 -21.93
C PRO A 281 23.77 7.82 -22.40
N THR A 282 24.04 7.95 -23.69
CA THR A 282 24.67 9.12 -24.30
C THR A 282 24.01 9.43 -25.64
N ALA A 283 24.27 10.61 -26.22
CA ALA A 283 23.72 11.00 -27.51
C ALA A 283 24.05 10.02 -28.65
N THR A 284 25.17 9.31 -28.54
CA THR A 284 25.72 8.41 -29.57
C THR A 284 25.64 6.94 -29.20
N THR A 285 25.36 6.60 -27.94
CA THR A 285 25.30 5.22 -27.45
C THR A 285 23.87 4.90 -27.06
N CYS A 286 23.19 4.12 -27.90
CA CYS A 286 21.84 3.64 -27.68
C CYS A 286 21.77 2.11 -27.82
N SER A 287 20.82 1.50 -27.12
CA SER A 287 20.47 0.08 -27.18
C SER A 287 18.97 -0.07 -27.37
N GLY A 288 18.55 -1.10 -28.11
CA GLY A 288 17.17 -1.30 -28.53
C GLY A 288 16.90 -0.83 -29.97
N PRO A 289 15.64 -0.84 -30.42
CA PRO A 289 14.43 -1.13 -29.65
C PRO A 289 14.34 -2.60 -29.20
N THR A 290 14.00 -2.82 -27.93
CA THR A 290 13.70 -4.14 -27.37
C THR A 290 12.23 -4.21 -27.02
N VAL A 291 11.55 -5.27 -27.44
CA VAL A 291 10.13 -5.48 -27.14
C VAL A 291 10.01 -6.33 -25.87
N ILE A 292 9.24 -5.83 -24.91
CA ILE A 292 8.94 -6.48 -23.63
C ILE A 292 7.47 -6.88 -23.63
N ASP A 293 7.18 -8.15 -23.37
CA ASP A 293 5.84 -8.65 -23.12
C ASP A 293 5.42 -8.34 -21.68
N LEU A 294 4.44 -7.45 -21.53
CA LEU A 294 3.95 -6.97 -20.22
C LEU A 294 3.12 -8.02 -19.49
N THR A 295 2.65 -9.08 -20.17
CA THR A 295 1.91 -10.16 -19.51
C THR A 295 2.84 -11.07 -18.69
N SER A 296 4.09 -11.20 -19.12
CA SER A 296 5.11 -12.00 -18.43
C SER A 296 6.11 -11.15 -17.63
N LYS A 297 6.30 -9.88 -18.02
CA LYS A 297 7.21 -8.92 -17.37
C LYS A 297 6.52 -7.59 -17.10
N PRO A 298 5.60 -7.53 -16.11
CA PRO A 298 4.80 -6.34 -15.84
C PRO A 298 5.58 -5.20 -15.16
N ILE A 299 6.86 -5.37 -14.85
CA ILE A 299 7.69 -4.36 -14.19
C ILE A 299 8.84 -3.96 -15.11
N ILE A 300 8.94 -2.67 -15.43
CA ILE A 300 10.09 -2.09 -16.12
C ILE A 300 10.77 -1.13 -15.15
N TYR A 301 12.03 -1.38 -14.81
CA TYR A 301 12.80 -0.46 -13.98
C TYR A 301 13.99 0.11 -14.75
N VAL A 302 14.18 1.43 -14.66
CA VAL A 302 15.29 2.12 -15.30
C VAL A 302 16.26 2.68 -14.26
N SER A 303 17.48 2.16 -14.24
CA SER A 303 18.55 2.56 -13.33
C SER A 303 19.44 3.66 -13.91
N ASN A 304 20.13 4.40 -13.04
CA ASN A 304 21.25 5.25 -13.48
C ASN A 304 22.38 4.37 -14.04
N THR A 305 23.12 4.85 -15.02
CA THR A 305 24.36 4.16 -15.41
C THR A 305 25.39 4.25 -14.28
N THR A 306 26.30 3.27 -14.20
CA THR A 306 27.39 3.26 -13.22
C THR A 306 28.20 4.56 -13.28
N GLY A 307 28.43 5.19 -12.12
CA GLY A 307 29.16 6.45 -12.02
C GLY A 307 28.39 7.70 -12.47
N CYS A 308 27.12 7.57 -12.85
CA CYS A 308 26.31 8.71 -13.19
C CYS A 308 25.97 9.54 -11.94
N THR A 309 26.11 10.87 -12.07
CA THR A 309 25.57 11.83 -11.11
C THR A 309 24.45 12.59 -11.82
N PRO A 310 23.17 12.19 -11.63
CA PRO A 310 22.05 12.86 -12.27
C PRO A 310 22.00 14.35 -11.91
N TYR A 311 21.60 15.17 -12.87
CA TYR A 311 21.34 16.58 -12.61
C TYR A 311 20.13 16.73 -11.68
N SER A 312 20.21 17.69 -10.76
CA SER A 312 19.04 18.12 -10.01
C SER A 312 18.04 18.76 -10.97
N TYR A 313 16.83 18.19 -11.03
CA TYR A 313 15.78 18.70 -11.88
C TYR A 313 15.12 19.94 -11.27
N THR A 314 14.71 20.88 -12.12
CA THR A 314 13.81 21.98 -11.76
C THR A 314 12.66 22.09 -12.77
N PRO A 315 11.41 22.26 -12.32
CA PRO A 315 10.27 22.43 -13.22
C PRO A 315 10.23 23.77 -13.94
N PHE A 316 11.05 24.75 -13.55
CA PHE A 316 11.02 26.11 -14.11
C PHE A 316 11.92 26.32 -15.33
N GLY A 317 12.60 25.28 -15.80
CA GLY A 317 13.55 25.35 -16.92
C GLY A 317 13.93 23.97 -17.45
N ALA A 318 12.95 23.08 -17.54
CA ALA A 318 13.16 21.71 -17.97
C ALA A 318 13.69 21.67 -19.42
N THR A 319 14.78 20.96 -19.65
CA THR A 319 15.28 20.63 -20.98
C THR A 319 15.13 19.13 -21.23
N TYR A 320 14.88 18.77 -22.50
CA TYR A 320 14.67 17.39 -22.92
C TYR A 320 15.66 17.06 -24.05
N PRO A 321 16.93 16.78 -23.72
CA PRO A 321 17.96 16.55 -24.73
C PRO A 321 17.63 15.31 -25.56
N ALA A 322 17.47 15.52 -26.86
CA ALA A 322 17.28 14.46 -27.84
C ALA A 322 18.42 14.48 -28.87
N ASN A 323 18.84 13.31 -29.35
CA ASN A 323 19.85 13.20 -30.39
C ASN A 323 19.25 13.47 -31.78
N GLY A 324 20.09 13.46 -32.83
CA GLY A 324 19.64 13.70 -34.21
C GLY A 324 18.61 12.68 -34.74
N SER A 325 18.42 11.56 -34.06
CA SER A 325 17.41 10.54 -34.36
C SER A 325 16.14 10.67 -33.50
N GLY A 326 16.02 11.75 -32.71
CA GLY A 326 14.88 12.01 -31.83
C GLY A 326 14.83 11.16 -30.56
N GLN A 327 15.92 10.47 -30.20
CA GLN A 327 15.98 9.70 -28.95
C GLN A 327 16.48 10.56 -27.80
N TYR A 328 15.74 10.56 -26.68
CA TYR A 328 16.19 11.19 -25.45
C TYR A 328 17.41 10.46 -24.89
N TYR A 329 18.37 11.21 -24.38
CA TYR A 329 19.62 10.62 -23.89
C TYR A 329 20.13 11.25 -22.59
N GLY A 330 20.92 10.47 -21.86
CA GLY A 330 21.51 10.88 -20.60
C GLY A 330 21.93 9.68 -19.75
N CYS A 331 22.88 9.90 -18.84
CA CYS A 331 23.35 8.83 -17.96
C CYS A 331 22.33 8.49 -16.86
N ALA A 332 21.43 9.43 -16.54
CA ALA A 332 20.43 9.27 -15.51
C ALA A 332 19.36 8.26 -15.95
N GLY A 333 18.82 7.50 -15.01
CA GLY A 333 17.71 6.58 -15.19
C GLY A 333 16.38 7.32 -15.29
N ASP A 334 16.32 8.29 -16.22
CA ASP A 334 15.11 9.00 -16.61
C ASP A 334 14.32 8.16 -17.60
N VAL A 335 12.99 8.17 -17.47
CA VAL A 335 12.09 7.42 -18.35
C VAL A 335 11.17 8.36 -19.10
N TYR A 336 11.16 8.26 -20.42
CA TYR A 336 10.22 8.96 -21.29
C TYR A 336 9.15 7.97 -21.73
N VAL A 337 7.93 8.12 -21.23
CA VAL A 337 6.86 7.15 -21.45
C VAL A 337 5.70 7.74 -22.27
N SER A 338 5.16 6.94 -23.18
CA SER A 338 3.95 7.25 -23.94
C SER A 338 3.31 5.96 -24.47
N GLY A 339 2.09 6.04 -25.00
CA GLY A 339 1.42 4.97 -25.73
C GLY A 339 0.12 4.49 -25.08
N ASN A 340 -0.25 3.24 -25.40
CA ASN A 340 -1.45 2.60 -24.90
C ASN A 340 -1.12 1.32 -24.14
N TYR A 341 -1.81 1.05 -23.03
CA TYR A 341 -1.66 -0.18 -22.26
C TYR A 341 -3.02 -0.85 -22.02
N THR A 342 -3.06 -2.18 -22.12
CA THR A 342 -4.27 -2.99 -21.86
C THR A 342 -4.07 -4.03 -20.76
N THR A 343 -2.86 -4.09 -20.19
CA THR A 343 -2.51 -4.93 -19.04
C THR A 343 -1.89 -4.06 -17.95
N PRO A 344 -2.00 -4.44 -16.66
CA PRO A 344 -1.29 -3.76 -15.60
C PRO A 344 0.23 -3.72 -15.85
N VAL A 345 0.85 -2.57 -15.63
CA VAL A 345 2.30 -2.39 -15.78
C VAL A 345 2.80 -1.35 -14.80
N THR A 346 3.97 -1.59 -14.20
CA THR A 346 4.65 -0.66 -13.32
C THR A 346 5.97 -0.24 -13.94
N ILE A 347 6.17 1.06 -14.09
CA ILE A 347 7.41 1.67 -14.56
C ILE A 347 8.09 2.36 -13.37
N GLY A 348 9.25 1.83 -12.97
CA GLY A 348 10.11 2.40 -11.94
C GLY A 348 11.29 3.17 -12.56
N ALA A 349 11.67 4.29 -11.95
CA ALA A 349 12.81 5.09 -12.40
C ALA A 349 13.72 5.49 -11.23
N ALA A 350 15.02 5.27 -11.39
CA ALA A 350 16.01 5.71 -10.41
C ALA A 350 16.10 7.25 -10.31
N ASN A 351 15.62 7.96 -11.34
CA ASN A 351 15.57 9.43 -11.36
C ASN A 351 14.14 9.92 -11.65
N ASN A 352 13.83 10.40 -12.86
CA ASN A 352 12.49 10.93 -13.20
C ASN A 352 11.70 10.03 -14.15
N ILE A 353 10.38 10.18 -14.14
CA ILE A 353 9.49 9.72 -15.21
C ILE A 353 8.86 10.94 -15.87
N ILE A 354 8.94 10.99 -17.19
CA ILE A 354 8.44 12.04 -18.06
C ILE A 354 7.40 11.44 -18.99
N ILE A 355 6.16 11.89 -18.86
CA ILE A 355 5.07 11.53 -19.76
C ILE A 355 5.27 12.36 -21.04
N ALA A 356 5.88 11.75 -22.04
CA ALA A 356 6.33 12.41 -23.28
C ALA A 356 5.27 12.42 -24.39
N GLY A 357 4.10 11.85 -24.12
CA GLY A 357 2.97 11.79 -25.03
C GLY A 357 1.75 11.17 -24.33
N ASN A 358 0.70 10.91 -25.11
CA ASN A 358 -0.53 10.37 -24.56
C ASN A 358 -0.28 9.01 -23.88
N LEU A 359 -0.79 8.85 -22.66
CA LEU A 359 -0.91 7.57 -21.99
C LEU A 359 -2.40 7.22 -21.95
N THR A 360 -2.75 6.13 -22.62
CA THR A 360 -4.16 5.73 -22.77
C THR A 360 -4.33 4.28 -22.39
N THR A 361 -5.56 3.92 -22.02
CA THR A 361 -5.98 2.53 -21.85
C THR A 361 -7.37 2.37 -22.45
N THR A 362 -8.00 1.22 -22.27
CA THR A 362 -9.35 0.94 -22.78
C THR A 362 -10.38 1.88 -22.15
N THR A 363 -11.09 2.60 -23.00
CA THR A 363 -12.21 3.47 -22.62
C THR A 363 -13.48 3.13 -23.37
N ASP A 364 -14.63 3.55 -22.84
CA ASP A 364 -15.87 3.62 -23.62
C ASP A 364 -15.86 4.81 -24.60
N SER A 365 -16.97 5.00 -25.32
CA SER A 365 -17.17 6.12 -26.26
C SER A 365 -17.24 7.50 -25.60
N LEU A 366 -17.35 7.57 -24.27
CA LEU A 366 -17.36 8.80 -23.49
C LEU A 366 -16.00 9.07 -22.82
N GLY A 367 -15.00 8.21 -23.03
CA GLY A 367 -13.67 8.32 -22.45
C GLY A 367 -13.56 7.78 -21.02
N ASN A 368 -14.59 7.09 -20.51
CA ASN A 368 -14.52 6.45 -19.19
C ASN A 368 -13.68 5.19 -19.28
N LEU A 369 -12.82 4.95 -18.28
CA LEU A 369 -12.01 3.74 -18.18
C LEU A 369 -12.91 2.51 -18.03
N THR A 370 -12.73 1.50 -18.90
CA THR A 370 -13.55 0.27 -18.91
C THR A 370 -12.77 -1.00 -18.61
N GLY A 371 -11.44 -0.93 -18.56
CA GLY A 371 -10.56 -2.08 -18.36
C GLY A 371 -9.96 -2.12 -16.96
N PRO A 372 -9.48 -3.30 -16.50
CA PRO A 372 -8.79 -3.46 -15.22
C PRO A 372 -7.32 -3.03 -15.27
N ALA A 373 -6.82 -2.59 -16.44
CA ALA A 373 -5.43 -2.25 -16.63
C ALA A 373 -5.07 -0.99 -15.83
N THR A 374 -4.01 -1.07 -15.03
CA THR A 374 -3.49 0.03 -14.21
C THR A 374 -2.03 0.29 -14.57
N LEU A 375 -1.69 1.55 -14.84
CA LEU A 375 -0.30 1.99 -15.06
C LEU A 375 0.24 2.61 -13.77
N GLY A 376 1.25 1.97 -13.17
CA GLY A 376 2.00 2.53 -12.05
C GLY A 376 3.24 3.26 -12.55
N LEU A 377 3.41 4.53 -12.16
CA LEU A 377 4.61 5.32 -12.43
C LEU A 377 5.27 5.68 -11.10
N VAL A 378 6.48 5.16 -10.85
CA VAL A 378 7.18 5.32 -9.55
C VAL A 378 8.60 5.82 -9.78
N ALA A 379 8.81 7.12 -9.53
CA ALA A 379 10.11 7.79 -9.65
C ALA A 379 10.71 8.08 -8.27
N ASN A 380 12.04 8.06 -8.14
CA ASN A 380 12.70 8.56 -6.93
C ASN A 380 12.71 10.10 -6.83
N GLN A 381 12.53 10.78 -7.96
CA GLN A 381 12.40 12.24 -8.03
C GLN A 381 10.97 12.60 -8.45
N PHE A 382 10.75 12.90 -9.74
CA PHE A 382 9.46 13.40 -10.21
C PHE A 382 8.82 12.48 -11.25
N VAL A 383 7.49 12.34 -11.16
CA VAL A 383 6.64 11.95 -12.28
C VAL A 383 6.02 13.24 -12.83
N ARG A 384 6.24 13.54 -14.11
CA ARG A 384 5.80 14.81 -14.71
C ARG A 384 5.27 14.64 -16.12
N VAL A 385 4.38 15.54 -16.52
CA VAL A 385 3.98 15.70 -17.91
C VAL A 385 5.02 16.53 -18.63
N MET A 386 5.48 16.05 -19.80
CA MET A 386 6.39 16.81 -20.63
C MET A 386 5.73 18.10 -21.08
N HIS A 387 6.41 19.21 -20.86
CA HIS A 387 5.99 20.52 -21.33
C HIS A 387 7.17 21.19 -22.04
N GLY A 388 7.50 20.64 -23.21
CA GLY A 388 8.48 21.24 -24.12
C GLY A 388 7.81 22.38 -24.88
N VAL A 389 7.80 23.57 -24.29
CA VAL A 389 7.42 24.78 -25.01
C VAL A 389 8.65 25.34 -25.71
N ASP A 390 8.64 25.33 -27.04
CA ASP A 390 9.67 25.96 -27.88
C ASP A 390 9.51 27.49 -27.95
N SER A 391 8.56 28.05 -27.20
CA SER A 391 8.18 29.44 -27.25
C SER A 391 7.87 30.03 -25.87
N SER A 392 7.98 31.36 -25.78
CA SER A 392 7.60 32.10 -24.58
C SER A 392 6.10 32.00 -24.32
N ARG A 393 5.72 32.06 -23.03
CA ARG A 393 4.32 32.20 -22.61
C ARG A 393 3.67 33.37 -23.35
N GLY A 394 2.53 33.14 -23.98
CA GLY A 394 1.69 34.19 -24.54
C GLY A 394 1.09 35.08 -23.44
N PRO A 395 0.40 36.18 -23.81
CA PRO A 395 -0.19 37.09 -22.84
C PRO A 395 -1.28 36.44 -21.97
N ASP A 396 -1.89 35.34 -22.45
CA ASP A 396 -3.01 34.66 -21.80
C ASP A 396 -2.64 33.24 -21.33
N GLU A 397 -3.35 32.75 -20.32
CA GLU A 397 -3.25 31.38 -19.82
C GLU A 397 -3.68 30.37 -20.90
N GLY A 398 -2.85 29.36 -21.15
CA GLY A 398 -3.06 28.37 -22.23
C GLY A 398 -2.57 28.80 -23.61
N VAL A 399 -1.98 29.99 -23.76
CA VAL A 399 -1.41 30.46 -25.03
C VAL A 399 0.12 30.35 -25.00
N CYS A 400 0.69 29.64 -25.96
CA CYS A 400 2.13 29.66 -26.24
C CYS A 400 2.35 30.60 -27.44
N ASN A 401 3.38 31.46 -27.40
CA ASN A 401 3.75 32.24 -28.58
C ASN A 401 4.17 31.28 -29.72
N GLY A 402 4.16 31.69 -30.98
CA GLY A 402 4.73 30.87 -32.05
C GLY A 402 6.24 30.65 -31.80
N ALA A 403 6.75 29.48 -32.19
CA ALA A 403 8.19 29.16 -32.15
C ALA A 403 9.02 30.24 -32.88
N ALA A 404 10.19 30.57 -32.33
CA ALA A 404 11.18 31.43 -32.97
C ALA A 404 12.05 30.66 -33.96
#